data_AF-A0A6P0I827-F1
#
_entry.id   AF-A0A6P0I827-F1
#
_cell.length_a   1.000
_cell.length_b   1.000
_cell.length_c   1.000
_cell.angle_alpha   90.00
_cell.angle_beta   90.00
_cell.angle_gamma   90.00
#
_symmetry.space_group_name_H-M   'P 1'
#
loop_
_entity.id
_entity.type
_entity.pdbx_description
1 polymer ?
#
loop_
_entity_poly.entity_id
_entity_poly.type
_entity_poly.pdbx_seq_one_letter_code
_entity_poly.pdbx_strand_id
1 'polypeptide(L)'
;KAVESWLPPEVVWREKRGMGVPLSYWCLNELWSEIRQWLNPEVLQAEGRFISDLAITIIQGKLGGQIRSRRVGEILWLLMIWEIWRVTILGESTISNSGYNPLLLPPWWWKWIEQVKN
;
A
#
# COMPACT_ATOMS: atom_id res chain seq x y z
N LYS A 1 28.86 11.31 -22.43
CA LYS A 1 29.99 11.33 -23.39
C LYS A 1 30.48 9.97 -23.82
N ALA A 2 30.95 9.08 -22.94
CA ALA A 2 31.55 7.79 -23.37
C ALA A 2 30.67 6.89 -24.26
N VAL A 3 29.34 6.97 -24.17
CA VAL A 3 28.38 6.11 -24.91
C VAL A 3 27.51 6.87 -25.93
N GLU A 4 27.81 8.14 -26.20
CA GLU A 4 27.00 8.98 -27.12
C GLU A 4 27.01 8.50 -28.57
N SER A 5 28.07 7.81 -28.98
CA SER A 5 28.17 7.19 -30.31
C SER A 5 27.34 5.91 -30.44
N TRP A 6 26.88 5.34 -29.32
CA TRP A 6 26.19 4.04 -29.30
C TRP A 6 24.70 4.15 -28.97
N LEU A 7 24.28 5.24 -28.32
CA LEU A 7 22.91 5.42 -27.85
C LEU A 7 22.35 6.79 -28.26
N PRO A 8 21.04 6.89 -28.52
CA PRO A 8 20.39 8.16 -28.81
C PRO A 8 20.57 9.20 -27.69
N PRO A 9 20.70 10.50 -28.00
CA PRO A 9 20.89 11.55 -27.01
C PRO A 9 19.84 11.54 -25.89
N GLU A 10 18.58 11.23 -26.20
CA GLU A 10 17.48 11.13 -25.23
C GLU A 10 17.66 10.02 -24.18
N VAL A 11 18.48 8.99 -24.47
CA VAL A 11 18.83 7.94 -23.51
C VAL A 11 20.02 8.38 -22.67
N VAL A 12 21.06 8.92 -23.31
CA VAL A 12 22.31 9.33 -22.65
C VAL A 12 22.08 10.47 -21.66
N TRP A 13 21.24 11.43 -22.05
CA TRP A 13 20.96 12.63 -21.29
C TRP A 13 19.67 12.56 -20.48
N ARG A 14 19.02 11.38 -20.44
CA ARG A 14 17.86 11.17 -19.58
C ARG A 14 18.28 11.34 -18.13
N GLU A 15 17.58 12.20 -17.39
CA GLU A 15 17.76 12.28 -15.95
C GLU A 15 17.54 10.91 -15.30
N LYS A 16 18.32 10.64 -14.24
CA LYS A 16 18.12 9.46 -13.41
C LYS A 16 16.75 9.54 -12.75
N ARG A 17 15.79 8.82 -13.33
CA ARG A 17 14.55 8.47 -12.64
C ARG A 17 14.84 7.23 -11.83
N GLY A 18 14.57 7.27 -10.53
CA GLY A 18 14.72 6.08 -9.68
C GLY A 18 13.95 4.89 -10.27
N MET A 19 14.42 3.67 -9.98
CA MET A 19 13.64 2.47 -10.30
C MET A 19 12.35 2.51 -9.49
N GLY A 20 11.22 2.70 -10.16
CA GLY A 20 9.92 2.65 -9.52
C GLY A 20 9.66 1.22 -9.05
N VAL A 21 9.68 0.99 -7.74
CA VAL A 21 9.25 -0.28 -7.16
C VAL A 21 7.74 -0.40 -7.40
N PRO A 22 7.23 -1.54 -7.90
CA PRO A 22 5.83 -1.70 -8.25
C PRO A 22 4.97 -1.97 -7.00
N LEU A 23 5.06 -1.09 -5.98
CA LEU A 23 4.42 -1.25 -4.68
C LEU A 23 2.92 -1.44 -4.79
N SER A 24 2.23 -0.74 -5.70
CA SER A 24 0.79 -0.96 -5.89
C SER A 24 0.47 -2.37 -6.38
N TYR A 25 1.33 -2.95 -7.22
CA TYR A 25 1.15 -4.33 -7.66
C TYR A 25 1.44 -5.29 -6.49
N TRP A 26 2.55 -5.12 -5.79
CA TRP A 26 2.92 -5.98 -4.66
C TRP A 26 1.89 -5.93 -3.53
N CYS A 27 1.53 -4.75 -3.02
CA CYS A 27 0.57 -4.60 -1.93
C CYS A 27 -0.83 -5.14 -2.28
N LEU A 28 -1.24 -5.08 -3.56
CA LEU A 28 -2.56 -5.57 -4.00
C LEU A 28 -2.50 -7.00 -4.57
N ASN A 29 -1.36 -7.69 -4.49
CA ASN A 29 -1.19 -9.07 -4.92
C ASN A 29 -0.29 -9.83 -3.94
N GLU A 30 1.02 -9.87 -4.19
CA GLU A 30 1.98 -10.73 -3.50
C GLU A 30 2.08 -10.46 -1.99
N LEU A 31 1.92 -9.21 -1.58
CA LEU A 31 1.96 -8.78 -0.17
C LEU A 31 0.57 -8.62 0.44
N TRP A 32 -0.48 -9.08 -0.23
CA TRP A 32 -1.85 -8.88 0.25
C TRP A 32 -2.10 -9.55 1.61
N SER A 33 -1.48 -10.70 1.88
CA SER A 33 -1.55 -11.35 3.18
C SER A 33 -0.97 -10.48 4.30
N GLU A 34 0.15 -9.81 4.03
CA GLU A 34 0.78 -8.89 4.97
C GLU A 34 -0.08 -7.64 5.18
N ILE A 35 -0.63 -7.07 4.11
CA ILE A 35 -1.58 -5.96 4.22
C ILE A 35 -2.79 -6.35 5.09
N ARG A 36 -3.34 -7.54 4.87
CA ARG A 36 -4.45 -8.06 5.68
C ARG A 36 -4.09 -8.22 7.14
N GLN A 37 -2.89 -8.72 7.43
CA GLN A 37 -2.43 -8.99 8.78
C GLN A 37 -2.18 -7.69 9.54
N TRP A 38 -1.39 -6.79 8.95
CA TRP A 38 -0.89 -5.60 9.64
C TRP A 38 -1.87 -4.43 9.59
N LEU A 39 -2.69 -4.32 8.54
CA LEU A 39 -3.66 -3.23 8.39
C LEU A 39 -5.11 -3.69 8.61
N ASN A 40 -5.29 -4.72 9.44
CA ASN A 40 -6.61 -5.20 9.85
C ASN A 40 -7.37 -4.09 10.61
N PRO A 41 -8.59 -3.70 10.18
CA PRO A 41 -9.37 -2.67 10.88
C PRO A 41 -9.58 -2.88 12.36
N GLU A 42 -9.80 -4.12 12.83
CA GLU A 42 -9.97 -4.38 14.27
C GLU A 42 -8.67 -4.15 15.04
N VAL A 43 -7.53 -4.51 14.45
CA VAL A 43 -6.20 -4.25 15.03
C VAL A 43 -5.96 -2.75 15.10
N LEU A 44 -6.12 -2.03 13.97
CA LEU A 44 -5.93 -0.59 13.90
C LEU A 44 -6.84 0.17 14.86
N GLN A 45 -8.09 -0.29 15.02
CA GLN A 45 -9.04 0.29 15.97
C GLN A 45 -8.57 0.12 17.41
N ALA A 46 -8.15 -1.09 17.78
CA ALA A 46 -7.75 -1.42 19.14
C ALA A 46 -6.47 -0.68 19.56
N GLU A 47 -5.60 -0.36 18.61
CA GLU A 47 -4.39 0.43 18.83
C GLU A 47 -4.67 1.93 18.96
N GLY A 48 -5.77 2.42 18.39
CA GLY A 48 -6.21 3.82 18.50
C GLY A 48 -5.30 4.84 17.82
N ARG A 49 -4.44 4.42 16.89
CA ARG A 49 -3.46 5.30 16.20
C ARG A 49 -3.90 5.73 14.81
N PHE A 50 -4.66 4.88 14.12
CA PHE A 50 -5.18 5.13 12.78
C PHE A 50 -6.69 4.99 12.75
N ILE A 51 -7.30 5.56 11.72
CA ILE A 51 -8.70 5.28 11.39
C ILE A 51 -8.78 3.81 10.96
N SER A 52 -9.70 3.04 11.54
CA SER A 52 -9.76 1.59 11.36
C SER A 52 -9.99 1.17 9.90
N ASP A 53 -10.78 1.92 9.14
CA ASP A 53 -11.08 1.63 7.73
C ASP A 53 -10.05 2.22 6.74
N LEU A 54 -8.94 2.78 7.22
CA LEU A 54 -7.96 3.52 6.42
C LEU A 54 -7.45 2.71 5.21
N ALA A 55 -7.08 1.44 5.41
CA ALA A 55 -6.59 0.59 4.33
C ALA A 55 -7.62 0.39 3.22
N ILE A 56 -8.90 0.17 3.58
CA ILE A 56 -10.00 0.01 2.64
C ILE A 56 -10.21 1.32 1.87
N THR A 57 -10.25 2.44 2.58
CA THR A 57 -10.38 3.79 2.01
C THR A 57 -9.27 4.09 0.99
N ILE A 58 -8.03 3.66 1.27
CA ILE A 58 -6.90 3.81 0.34
C ILE A 58 -7.07 2.91 -0.91
N ILE A 59 -7.46 1.64 -0.73
CA ILE A 59 -7.65 0.69 -1.85
C ILE A 59 -8.78 1.15 -2.78
N GLN A 60 -9.83 1.73 -2.20
CA GLN A 60 -10.97 2.32 -2.90
C GLN A 60 -10.63 3.66 -3.57
N GLY A 61 -9.45 4.23 -3.33
CA GLY A 61 -9.04 5.52 -3.89
C GLY A 61 -9.82 6.71 -3.32
N LYS A 62 -10.38 6.56 -2.12
CA LYS A 62 -11.19 7.60 -1.45
C LYS A 62 -10.40 8.52 -0.54
N LEU A 63 -9.13 8.22 -0.30
CA LEU A 63 -8.27 9.12 0.44
C LEU A 63 -8.14 10.41 -0.41
N GLY A 64 -8.61 11.54 0.13
CA GLY A 64 -8.98 12.74 -0.65
C GLY A 64 -7.92 13.24 -1.65
N GLY A 65 -8.41 13.92 -2.70
CA GLY A 65 -7.61 14.31 -3.87
C GLY A 65 -7.52 13.19 -4.90
N GLN A 66 -7.19 13.51 -6.15
CA GLN A 66 -6.98 12.48 -7.18
C GLN A 66 -5.68 11.71 -6.90
N ILE A 67 -5.73 10.76 -5.98
CA ILE A 67 -4.61 9.86 -5.72
C ILE A 67 -4.43 8.98 -6.95
N ARG A 68 -3.34 9.25 -7.67
CA ARG A 68 -2.90 8.40 -8.79
C ARG A 68 -2.72 6.97 -8.26
N SER A 69 -3.15 5.97 -9.02
CA SER A 69 -3.10 4.55 -8.63
C SER A 69 -1.72 4.06 -8.18
N ARG A 70 -0.64 4.72 -8.62
CA ARG A 70 0.74 4.47 -8.16
C ARG A 70 0.95 4.73 -6.67
N ARG A 71 0.24 5.69 -6.09
CA ARG A 71 0.41 6.10 -4.68
C ARG A 71 -0.32 5.20 -3.70
N VAL A 72 -1.29 4.40 -4.15
CA VAL A 72 -2.00 3.43 -3.31
C VAL A 72 -1.02 2.48 -2.62
N GLY A 73 -0.13 1.84 -3.39
CA GLY A 73 0.87 0.94 -2.84
C GLY A 73 1.93 1.62 -1.99
N GLU A 74 2.35 2.83 -2.37
CA GLU A 74 3.30 3.62 -1.58
C GLU A 74 2.75 3.92 -0.17
N ILE A 75 1.46 4.29 -0.07
CA ILE A 75 0.81 4.57 1.23
C ILE A 75 0.61 3.27 2.02
N LEU A 76 0.08 2.22 1.39
CA LEU A 76 -0.13 0.92 2.06
C LEU A 76 1.19 0.35 2.59
N TRP A 77 2.26 0.43 1.81
CA TRP A 77 3.59 0.01 2.21
C TRP A 77 4.08 0.77 3.44
N LEU A 78 3.97 2.11 3.45
CA LEU A 78 4.40 2.93 4.58
C LEU A 78 3.65 2.60 5.88
N LEU A 79 2.33 2.42 5.79
CA LEU A 79 1.50 2.03 6.94
C LEU A 79 1.89 0.65 7.44
N MET A 80 2.02 -0.33 6.55
CA MET A 80 2.40 -1.70 6.91
C MET A 80 3.78 -1.75 7.56
N ILE A 81 4.77 -1.06 6.99
CA ILE A 81 6.12 -1.01 7.55
C ILE A 81 6.15 -0.32 8.91
N TRP A 82 5.34 0.72 9.11
CA TRP A 82 5.20 1.35 10.42
C TRP A 82 4.68 0.35 11.46
N GLU A 83 3.62 -0.39 11.15
CA GLU A 83 3.06 -1.44 12.01
C GLU A 83 4.10 -2.52 12.35
N ILE A 84 4.79 -3.04 11.33
CA ILE A 84 5.87 -4.02 11.50
C ILE A 84 6.97 -3.47 12.41
N TRP A 85 7.39 -2.22 12.20
CA TRP A 85 8.47 -1.61 12.97
C TRP A 85 8.10 -1.44 14.44
N ARG A 86 6.86 -1.01 14.75
CA ARG A 86 6.40 -0.91 16.14
C ARG A 86 6.48 -2.26 16.87
N VAL A 87 6.03 -3.34 16.23
CA VAL A 87 6.06 -4.66 16.87
C VAL A 87 7.47 -5.20 16.97
N THR A 88 8.21 -5.18 15.86
CA THR A 88 9.49 -5.88 15.77
C THR A 88 10.65 -5.12 16.42
N ILE A 89 10.63 -3.78 16.38
CA ILE A 89 11.72 -2.95 16.86
C ILE A 89 11.38 -2.29 18.21
N LEU A 90 10.16 -1.77 18.37
CA LEU A 90 9.76 -1.18 19.65
C LEU A 90 9.25 -2.21 20.67
N GLY A 91 9.00 -3.46 20.23
CA GLY A 91 8.49 -4.52 21.10
C GLY A 91 7.05 -4.29 21.57
N GLU A 92 6.29 -3.46 20.85
CA GLU A 92 4.88 -3.25 21.16
C GLU A 92 4.08 -4.54 20.88
N SER A 93 3.14 -4.89 21.77
CA SER A 93 2.26 -6.03 21.56
C SER A 93 1.13 -5.67 20.62
N THR A 94 0.89 -6.47 19.58
CA THR A 94 -0.34 -6.40 18.80
C THR A 94 -1.46 -7.21 19.46
N ILE A 95 -2.68 -6.72 19.33
CA ILE A 95 -3.87 -7.45 19.74
C ILE A 95 -4.18 -8.45 18.63
N SER A 96 -3.90 -9.74 18.84
CA SER A 96 -3.92 -10.76 17.76
C SER A 96 -5.26 -11.48 17.57
N ASN A 97 -6.34 -11.10 18.26
CA ASN A 97 -7.57 -11.89 18.26
C ASN A 97 -8.73 -11.06 17.69
N SER A 98 -8.83 -11.09 16.36
CA SER A 98 -9.85 -10.40 15.60
C SER A 98 -10.55 -11.42 14.70
N GLY A 99 -11.88 -11.52 14.84
CA GLY A 99 -12.72 -12.43 14.05
C GLY A 99 -13.20 -11.80 12.74
N TYR A 100 -13.21 -10.47 12.66
CA TYR A 100 -13.64 -9.73 11.48
C TYR A 100 -12.45 -9.05 10.81
N ASN A 101 -12.17 -9.48 9.57
CA ASN A 101 -11.17 -8.84 8.74
C ASN A 101 -11.74 -8.65 7.32
N PRO A 102 -12.22 -7.46 6.94
CA PRO A 102 -12.77 -7.20 5.60
C PRO A 102 -11.71 -7.39 4.50
N LEU A 103 -10.42 -7.27 4.83
CA LEU A 103 -9.35 -7.57 3.88
C LEU A 103 -9.22 -9.08 3.61
N LEU A 104 -10.08 -9.93 4.23
CA LEU A 104 -10.37 -11.33 3.82
C LEU A 104 -10.75 -11.45 2.35
N LEU A 105 -11.39 -10.41 1.81
CA LEU A 105 -11.76 -10.34 0.41
C LEU A 105 -10.61 -9.78 -0.41
N PRO A 106 -10.40 -10.27 -1.64
CA PRO A 106 -9.29 -9.84 -2.47
C PRO A 106 -9.44 -8.37 -2.91
N PRO A 107 -8.35 -7.67 -3.26
CA PRO A 107 -8.37 -6.22 -3.52
C PRO A 107 -9.28 -5.78 -4.67
N TRP A 108 -9.46 -6.63 -5.68
CA TRP A 108 -10.33 -6.35 -6.81
C TRP A 108 -11.81 -6.25 -6.40
N TRP A 109 -12.22 -6.94 -5.34
CA TRP A 109 -13.60 -6.91 -4.84
C TRP A 109 -13.97 -5.53 -4.30
N TRP A 110 -13.05 -4.92 -3.55
CA TRP A 110 -13.22 -3.58 -3.01
C TRP A 110 -13.27 -2.50 -4.08
N LYS A 111 -12.51 -2.67 -5.17
CA LYS A 111 -12.59 -1.77 -6.33
C LYS A 111 -13.90 -1.94 -7.10
N TRP A 112 -14.40 -3.17 -7.22
CA TRP A 112 -15.67 -3.45 -7.89
C TRP A 112 -16.86 -2.84 -7.16
N ILE A 113 -16.91 -2.91 -5.82
CA ILE A 113 -17.99 -2.29 -5.03
C ILE A 113 -18.11 -0.79 -5.32
N GLU A 114 -16.99 -0.10 -5.48
CA GLU A 114 -17.00 1.33 -5.79
C GLU A 114 -17.49 1.63 -7.21
N GLN A 115 -17.26 0.73 -8.16
CA GLN A 115 -17.79 0.87 -9.52
C GLN A 115 -19.29 0.66 -9.59
N VAL A 116 -19.87 -0.15 -8.71
CA VAL A 116 -21.31 -0.45 -8.68
C VAL A 116 -22.11 0.60 -7.89
N LYS A 117 -21.47 1.29 -6.93
CA LYS A 117 -22.11 2.33 -6.12
C LYS A 117 -22.18 3.70 -6.78
N ASN A 118 -21.37 3.95 -7.81
CA ASN A 118 -21.39 5.20 -8.61
C ASN A 118 -22.22 5.00 -9.87
#